data_AF-A0AA39G9F0-F1
#
_entry.id   AF-A0AA39G9F0-F1
#
_cell.length_a   1.000
_cell.length_b   1.000
_cell.length_c   1.000
_cell.angle_alpha   90.00
_cell.angle_beta   90.00
_cell.angle_gamma   90.00
#
_symmetry.space_group_name_H-M   'P 1'
#
loop_
_entity.id
_entity.type
_entity.pdbx_description
1 polymer ?
#
loop_
_entity_poly.entity_id
_entity_poly.type
_entity_poly.pdbx_seq_one_letter_code
_entity_poly.pdbx_strand_id
1 'polypeptide(L)'
;MDYLHKNNVVHTDISPNNILVGATDDTPFSQLEKDERARPVARKVLSHRTIYMSRPVPRTNGQLILSDMGSARFGQETFKGDIMPDVYRAPEVILGMEWSSKVDLWSVGVMIWDLLEGKRLFHAKKDGVLDDETHLAEMVSLIGNPPPEFLQRSEISARFFDVAGNWKGSIPIPDQSFEDRITQVQGEDKELLLGFVRSVLCWLPEKRPTAEEMAYDDFLMQAYFAAQSKG
;
A
#
# COMPACT_ATOMS: atom_id res chain seq x y z
N MET A 1 -6.24 8.35 -8.41
CA MET A 1 -4.92 8.89 -8.02
C MET A 1 -4.47 9.99 -8.98
N ASP A 2 -4.34 9.72 -10.28
CA ASP A 2 -3.88 10.71 -11.27
C ASP A 2 -4.65 12.04 -11.20
N TYR A 3 -5.98 11.98 -11.16
CA TYR A 3 -6.82 13.15 -10.96
C TYR A 3 -6.46 13.96 -9.70
N LEU A 4 -6.20 13.31 -8.56
CA LEU A 4 -5.82 14.01 -7.33
C LEU A 4 -4.45 14.68 -7.47
N HIS A 5 -3.47 13.95 -7.99
CA HIS A 5 -2.10 14.43 -8.14
C HIS A 5 -2.00 15.59 -9.13
N LYS A 6 -2.74 15.54 -10.25
CA LYS A 6 -2.86 16.65 -11.22
C LYS A 6 -3.52 17.90 -10.64
N ASN A 7 -4.31 17.74 -9.57
CA ASN A 7 -4.94 18.85 -8.85
C ASN A 7 -4.22 19.21 -7.53
N ASN A 8 -2.95 18.81 -7.38
CA ASN A 8 -2.12 19.08 -6.19
C ASN A 8 -2.76 18.61 -4.87
N VAL A 9 -3.36 17.43 -4.91
CA VAL A 9 -3.92 16.75 -3.73
C VAL A 9 -3.15 15.45 -3.49
N VAL A 10 -2.62 15.28 -2.29
CA VAL A 10 -1.94 14.04 -1.84
C VAL A 10 -2.80 13.39 -0.76
N HIS A 11 -3.07 12.08 -0.87
CA HIS A 11 -3.96 11.38 0.05
C HIS A 11 -3.29 11.10 1.40
N THR A 12 -2.04 10.67 1.38
CA THR A 12 -1.17 10.39 2.54
C THR A 12 -1.54 9.19 3.41
N ASP A 13 -2.59 8.46 3.04
CA ASP A 13 -3.14 7.33 3.81
C ASP A 13 -3.76 6.28 2.88
N ILE A 14 -3.05 5.89 1.83
CA ILE A 14 -3.53 4.84 0.93
C ILE A 14 -3.34 3.48 1.60
N SER A 15 -4.45 2.78 1.79
CA SER A 15 -4.48 1.40 2.30
C SER A 15 -5.79 0.71 1.88
N PRO A 16 -5.90 -0.64 1.98
CA PRO A 16 -7.14 -1.36 1.70
C PRO A 16 -8.35 -0.85 2.48
N ASN A 17 -8.16 -0.28 3.67
CA ASN A 17 -9.25 0.24 4.50
C ASN A 17 -9.92 1.47 3.89
N ASN A 18 -9.19 2.22 3.05
CA ASN A 18 -9.65 3.45 2.43
C ASN A 18 -10.11 3.24 0.97
N ILE A 19 -10.20 1.98 0.52
CA ILE A 19 -10.77 1.60 -0.78
C ILE A 19 -12.15 0.97 -0.57
N LEU A 20 -13.19 1.66 -1.05
CA LEU A 20 -14.54 1.15 -1.06
C LEU A 20 -14.78 0.33 -2.32
N VAL A 21 -15.47 -0.79 -2.18
CA VAL A 21 -15.91 -1.63 -3.31
C VAL A 21 -17.40 -1.39 -3.54
N GLY A 22 -17.74 -0.82 -4.68
CA GLY A 22 -19.13 -0.61 -5.08
C GLY A 22 -19.87 -1.94 -5.34
N ALA A 23 -21.18 -1.86 -5.52
CA ALA A 23 -22.01 -2.97 -5.99
C ALA A 23 -22.74 -2.57 -7.27
N THR A 24 -22.88 -3.50 -8.20
CA THR A 24 -23.61 -3.30 -9.47
C THR A 24 -25.11 -3.48 -9.33
N ASP A 25 -25.53 -4.20 -8.29
CA ASP A 25 -26.93 -4.47 -7.96
C ASP A 25 -27.06 -4.79 -6.46
N ASP A 26 -28.31 -4.87 -5.99
CA ASP A 26 -28.64 -5.09 -4.58
C ASP A 26 -28.69 -6.57 -4.17
N THR A 27 -28.36 -7.50 -5.07
CA THR A 27 -28.44 -8.95 -4.80
C THR A 27 -27.56 -9.37 -3.62
N PRO A 28 -26.30 -8.92 -3.51
CA PRO A 28 -25.43 -9.28 -2.38
C PRO A 28 -25.99 -8.82 -1.04
N PHE A 29 -26.57 -7.62 -0.99
CA PHE A 29 -27.16 -7.06 0.23
C PHE A 29 -28.50 -7.70 0.58
N SER A 30 -29.32 -8.01 -0.43
CA SER A 30 -30.58 -8.74 -0.25
C SER A 30 -30.33 -10.14 0.30
N GLN A 31 -29.27 -10.81 -0.16
CA GLN A 31 -28.87 -12.10 0.39
C GLN A 31 -28.36 -11.97 1.83
N LEU A 32 -27.56 -10.94 2.12
CA LEU A 32 -27.09 -10.65 3.48
C LEU A 32 -28.25 -10.45 4.46
N GLU A 33 -29.29 -9.72 4.06
CA GLU A 33 -30.51 -9.53 4.86
C GLU A 33 -31.24 -10.84 5.12
N LYS A 34 -31.46 -11.65 4.07
CA LYS A 34 -32.10 -12.97 4.20
C LYS A 34 -31.32 -13.87 5.14
N ASP A 35 -30.00 -13.88 5.00
CA ASP A 35 -29.12 -14.69 5.84
C ASP A 35 -29.10 -14.19 7.29
N GLU A 36 -29.22 -12.87 7.54
CA GLU A 36 -29.29 -12.32 8.90
C GLU A 36 -30.63 -12.66 9.56
N ARG A 37 -31.71 -12.68 8.79
CA ARG A 37 -33.02 -13.12 9.26
C ARG A 37 -33.05 -14.62 9.57
N ALA A 38 -32.45 -15.44 8.70
CA ALA A 38 -32.42 -16.89 8.84
C ALA A 38 -31.41 -17.36 9.91
N ARG A 39 -30.26 -16.69 10.00
CA ARG A 39 -29.17 -17.01 10.93
C ARG A 39 -28.58 -15.71 11.50
N PRO A 40 -29.22 -15.14 12.54
CA PRO A 40 -28.76 -13.91 13.15
C PRO A 40 -27.34 -14.05 13.70
N VAL A 41 -26.53 -13.01 13.52
CA VAL A 41 -25.20 -12.97 14.15
C VAL A 41 -25.30 -12.91 15.66
N ALA A 42 -24.24 -13.39 16.34
CA ALA A 42 -24.12 -13.22 17.78
C ALA A 42 -24.23 -11.74 18.13
N ARG A 43 -25.07 -11.42 19.13
CA ARG A 43 -25.31 -10.04 19.54
C ARG A 43 -25.41 -9.93 21.05
N LYS A 44 -24.87 -8.84 21.59
CA LYS A 44 -24.99 -8.47 23.00
C LYS A 44 -26.00 -7.33 23.12
N VAL A 45 -27.12 -7.61 23.76
CA VAL A 45 -28.16 -6.61 24.03
C VAL A 45 -27.85 -5.93 25.36
N LEU A 46 -27.65 -4.61 25.32
CA LEU A 46 -27.50 -3.75 26.49
C LEU A 46 -28.72 -2.83 26.59
N SER A 47 -28.92 -2.18 27.73
CA SER A 47 -30.06 -1.27 27.97
C SER A 47 -30.19 -0.12 26.95
N HIS A 48 -29.07 0.32 26.36
CA HIS A 48 -28.99 1.49 25.48
C HIS A 48 -28.53 1.18 24.05
N ARG A 49 -28.10 -0.05 23.77
CA ARG A 49 -27.63 -0.45 22.44
C ARG A 49 -27.56 -1.97 22.30
N THR A 50 -27.61 -2.43 21.06
CA THR A 50 -27.25 -3.81 20.70
C THR A 50 -25.93 -3.78 19.96
N ILE A 51 -24.97 -4.59 20.41
CA ILE A 51 -23.68 -4.78 19.75
C ILE A 51 -23.76 -6.07 18.96
N TYR A 52 -23.55 -5.99 17.65
CA TYR A 52 -23.58 -7.14 16.75
C TYR A 52 -22.15 -7.57 16.43
N MET A 53 -21.90 -8.88 16.36
CA MET A 53 -20.68 -9.40 15.78
C MET A 53 -20.69 -9.11 14.28
N SER A 54 -19.60 -8.54 13.76
CA SER A 54 -19.48 -8.23 12.34
C SER A 54 -19.62 -9.48 11.49
N ARG A 55 -20.41 -9.38 10.42
CA ARG A 55 -20.51 -10.42 9.40
C ARG A 55 -19.53 -10.13 8.27
N PRO A 56 -18.95 -11.17 7.64
CA PRO A 56 -18.20 -10.97 6.40
C PRO A 56 -19.05 -10.21 5.37
N VAL A 57 -18.51 -9.14 4.82
CA VAL A 57 -19.14 -8.37 3.75
C VAL A 57 -19.13 -9.23 2.48
N PRO A 58 -20.26 -9.32 1.74
CA PRO A 58 -20.28 -10.09 0.51
C PRO A 58 -19.35 -9.49 -0.53
N ARG A 59 -18.73 -10.34 -1.36
CA ARG A 59 -17.92 -9.87 -2.48
C ARG A 59 -18.82 -9.20 -3.51
N THR A 60 -18.46 -8.00 -3.91
CA THR A 60 -19.13 -7.22 -4.95
C THR A 60 -18.14 -6.94 -6.08
N ASN A 61 -18.66 -6.72 -7.29
CA ASN A 61 -17.85 -6.48 -8.48
C ASN A 61 -18.00 -5.04 -9.01
N GLY A 62 -18.43 -4.12 -8.14
CA GLY A 62 -18.59 -2.72 -8.53
C GLY A 62 -17.26 -1.96 -8.55
N GLN A 63 -17.35 -0.70 -8.96
CA GLN A 63 -16.18 0.16 -9.09
C GLN A 63 -15.48 0.38 -7.74
N LEU A 64 -14.14 0.38 -7.76
CA LEU A 64 -13.32 0.76 -6.62
C LEU A 64 -13.33 2.28 -6.47
N ILE A 65 -13.60 2.75 -5.26
CA ILE A 65 -13.68 4.18 -4.94
C ILE A 65 -12.69 4.47 -3.82
N LEU A 66 -11.75 5.38 -4.07
CA LEU A 66 -10.91 5.92 -3.03
C LEU A 66 -11.73 6.80 -2.09
N SER A 67 -11.54 6.62 -0.80
CA SER A 67 -12.31 7.29 0.26
C SER A 67 -11.39 7.80 1.36
N ASP A 68 -11.98 8.54 2.31
CA ASP A 68 -11.29 9.14 3.45
C ASP A 68 -10.17 10.13 3.11
N MET A 69 -10.58 11.33 2.71
CA MET A 69 -9.68 12.46 2.48
C MET A 69 -9.34 13.21 3.79
N GLY A 70 -9.62 12.66 4.97
CA GLY A 70 -9.41 13.33 6.26
C GLY A 70 -7.94 13.67 6.53
N SER A 71 -7.02 12.90 5.95
CA SER A 71 -5.58 13.11 6.06
C SER A 71 -4.97 13.82 4.85
N ALA A 72 -5.75 14.18 3.83
CA ALA A 72 -5.21 14.73 2.60
C ALA A 72 -4.46 16.06 2.79
N ARG A 73 -3.52 16.35 1.89
CA ARG A 73 -2.77 17.61 1.82
C ARG A 73 -2.96 18.27 0.45
N PHE A 74 -2.96 19.59 0.43
CA PHE A 74 -3.41 20.39 -0.72
C PHE A 74 -2.44 21.51 -1.07
N GLY A 75 -2.33 21.81 -2.36
CA GLY A 75 -1.86 23.10 -2.86
C GLY A 75 -0.35 23.34 -2.78
N GLN A 76 0.45 22.31 -2.50
CA GLN A 76 1.91 22.38 -2.51
C GLN A 76 2.47 21.18 -3.28
N GLU A 77 3.66 21.36 -3.86
CA GLU A 77 4.37 20.28 -4.56
C GLU A 77 5.07 19.33 -3.59
N THR A 78 5.61 19.86 -2.48
CA THR A 78 6.26 19.11 -1.42
C THR A 78 5.75 19.52 -0.04
N PHE A 79 5.86 18.58 0.90
CA PHE A 79 5.42 18.72 2.28
C PHE A 79 6.47 18.15 3.25
N LYS A 80 6.34 18.47 4.54
CA LYS A 80 7.06 17.83 5.65
C LYS A 80 6.07 17.36 6.71
N GLY A 81 6.49 16.36 7.48
CA GLY A 81 5.76 15.88 8.65
C GLY A 81 5.45 14.39 8.57
N ASP A 82 4.96 13.88 9.70
CA ASP A 82 4.63 12.46 9.87
C ASP A 82 3.23 12.17 9.30
N ILE A 83 3.17 11.24 8.35
CA ILE A 83 1.98 10.78 7.64
C ILE A 83 2.09 9.27 7.41
N MET A 84 1.11 8.67 6.71
CA MET A 84 1.12 7.24 6.36
C MET A 84 1.25 6.36 7.60
N PRO A 85 0.16 6.19 8.37
CA PRO A 85 0.19 5.27 9.49
C PRO A 85 0.51 3.86 8.98
N ASP A 86 1.16 3.07 9.84
CA ASP A 86 1.40 1.64 9.59
C ASP A 86 2.48 1.34 8.52
N VAL A 87 2.56 0.08 8.10
CA VAL A 87 3.55 -0.50 7.18
C VAL A 87 3.45 0.00 5.73
N TYR A 88 2.55 0.94 5.45
CA TYR A 88 2.45 1.59 4.14
C TYR A 88 3.38 2.78 3.98
N ARG A 89 4.06 3.19 5.06
CA ARG A 89 4.93 4.37 5.10
C ARG A 89 6.10 4.27 4.11
N ALA A 90 6.28 5.34 3.33
CA ALA A 90 7.38 5.47 2.38
C ALA A 90 8.72 5.79 3.08
N PRO A 91 9.89 5.41 2.51
CA PRO A 91 11.19 5.60 3.15
C PRO A 91 11.52 7.08 3.41
N GLU A 92 11.11 7.99 2.53
CA GLU A 92 11.31 9.44 2.71
C GLU A 92 10.53 9.97 3.92
N VAL A 93 9.37 9.38 4.24
CA VAL A 93 8.57 9.75 5.42
C VAL A 93 9.22 9.20 6.69
N ILE A 94 9.65 7.92 6.68
CA ILE A 94 10.36 7.30 7.82
C ILE A 94 11.62 8.10 8.18
N LEU A 95 12.36 8.55 7.17
CA LEU A 95 13.59 9.31 7.35
C LEU A 95 13.35 10.82 7.53
N GLY A 96 12.11 11.27 7.68
CA GLY A 96 11.80 12.68 7.96
C GLY A 96 12.22 13.66 6.86
N MET A 97 12.26 13.21 5.61
CA MET A 97 12.57 14.03 4.44
C MET A 97 11.33 14.82 3.98
N GLU A 98 11.54 15.74 3.04
CA GLU A 98 10.44 16.27 2.24
C GLU A 98 9.85 15.19 1.36
N TRP A 99 8.54 15.22 1.21
CA TRP A 99 7.80 14.24 0.43
C TRP A 99 6.77 14.92 -0.48
N SER A 100 6.37 14.22 -1.53
CA SER A 100 5.41 14.69 -2.54
C SER A 100 4.31 13.66 -2.77
N SER A 101 3.48 13.83 -3.79
CA SER A 101 2.45 12.87 -4.20
C SER A 101 2.94 11.44 -4.43
N LYS A 102 4.26 11.26 -4.63
CA LYS A 102 4.93 9.96 -4.82
C LYS A 102 4.82 9.03 -3.61
N VAL A 103 4.49 9.54 -2.42
CA VAL A 103 4.21 8.71 -1.24
C VAL A 103 2.98 7.85 -1.43
N ASP A 104 1.94 8.38 -2.08
CA ASP A 104 0.73 7.60 -2.33
C ASP A 104 1.01 6.44 -3.29
N LEU A 105 1.93 6.63 -4.25
CA LEU A 105 2.28 5.59 -5.21
C LEU A 105 3.07 4.47 -4.57
N TRP A 106 3.96 4.78 -3.61
CA TRP A 106 4.59 3.78 -2.76
C TRP A 106 3.53 2.92 -2.05
N SER A 107 2.57 3.57 -1.37
CA SER A 107 1.47 2.85 -0.70
C SER A 107 0.64 2.00 -1.65
N VAL A 108 0.38 2.47 -2.88
CA VAL A 108 -0.31 1.67 -3.90
C VAL A 108 0.48 0.40 -4.24
N GLY A 109 1.80 0.49 -4.41
CA GLY A 109 2.66 -0.67 -4.66
C GLY A 109 2.60 -1.69 -3.52
N VAL A 110 2.70 -1.24 -2.28
CA VAL A 110 2.56 -2.09 -1.08
C VAL A 110 1.15 -2.70 -0.99
N MET A 111 0.11 -1.91 -1.25
CA MET A 111 -1.28 -2.36 -1.21
C MET A 111 -1.58 -3.42 -2.27
N ILE A 112 -1.10 -3.25 -3.51
CA ILE A 112 -1.27 -4.24 -4.58
C ILE A 112 -0.62 -5.56 -4.19
N TRP A 113 0.60 -5.52 -3.63
CA TRP A 113 1.26 -6.71 -3.11
C TRP A 113 0.40 -7.41 -2.04
N ASP A 114 -0.02 -6.67 -1.01
CA ASP A 114 -0.81 -7.20 0.11
C ASP A 114 -2.10 -7.88 -0.36
N LEU A 115 -2.79 -7.28 -1.33
CA LEU A 115 -4.04 -7.78 -1.87
C LEU A 115 -3.85 -9.07 -2.68
N LEU A 116 -2.79 -9.16 -3.47
CA LEU A 116 -2.52 -10.32 -4.33
C LEU A 116 -1.97 -11.50 -3.55
N GLU A 117 -1.07 -11.25 -2.61
CA GLU A 117 -0.46 -12.31 -1.80
C GLU A 117 -1.31 -12.71 -0.60
N GLY A 118 -2.31 -11.90 -0.22
CA GLY A 118 -3.17 -12.15 0.94
C GLY A 118 -2.44 -12.05 2.29
N LYS A 119 -1.20 -11.55 2.29
CA LYS A 119 -0.31 -11.37 3.44
C LYS A 119 0.48 -10.07 3.25
N ARG A 120 1.00 -9.52 4.34
CA ARG A 120 1.71 -8.22 4.32
C ARG A 120 3.04 -8.31 3.59
N LEU A 121 3.39 -7.27 2.84
CA LEU A 121 4.74 -7.10 2.32
C LEU A 121 5.72 -6.78 3.47
N PHE A 122 5.39 -5.78 4.29
CA PHE A 122 6.21 -5.36 5.43
C PHE A 122 5.56 -5.78 6.75
N HIS A 123 6.35 -6.27 7.69
CA HIS A 123 5.90 -6.77 9.00
C HIS A 123 6.51 -5.97 10.16
N ALA A 124 6.94 -4.74 9.89
CA ALA A 124 7.68 -3.86 10.79
C ALA A 124 6.90 -3.35 12.02
N LYS A 125 6.23 -4.26 12.75
CA LYS A 125 5.57 -3.99 14.01
C LYS A 125 6.25 -4.77 15.12
N LYS A 126 6.70 -4.07 16.15
CA LYS A 126 7.17 -4.63 17.41
C LYS A 126 6.13 -4.36 18.48
N ASP A 127 5.60 -5.41 19.11
CA ASP A 127 4.54 -5.32 20.13
C ASP A 127 3.29 -4.55 19.66
N GLY A 128 2.97 -4.65 18.36
CA GLY A 128 1.84 -3.95 17.74
C GLY A 128 2.10 -2.48 17.38
N VAL A 129 3.30 -1.96 17.66
CA VAL A 129 3.73 -0.60 17.32
C VAL A 129 4.68 -0.64 16.13
N LEU A 130 4.53 0.29 15.19
CA LEU A 130 5.42 0.42 14.03
C LEU A 130 6.86 0.69 14.50
N ASP A 131 7.81 -0.08 13.98
CA ASP A 131 9.24 0.03 14.25
C ASP A 131 9.98 0.43 12.97
N ASP A 132 10.33 1.71 12.88
CA ASP A 132 10.94 2.32 11.68
C ASP A 132 12.24 1.63 11.26
N GLU A 133 13.03 1.14 12.23
CA GLU A 133 14.31 0.47 11.95
C GLU A 133 14.10 -0.90 11.31
N THR A 134 13.17 -1.70 11.85
CA THR A 134 12.75 -2.96 11.24
C THR A 134 12.19 -2.72 9.83
N HIS A 135 11.41 -1.65 9.66
CA HIS A 135 10.83 -1.32 8.36
C HIS A 135 11.91 -1.02 7.32
N LEU A 136 12.89 -0.19 7.67
CA LEU A 136 14.02 0.12 6.80
C LEU A 136 14.89 -1.13 6.53
N ALA A 137 15.09 -2.01 7.50
CA ALA A 137 15.83 -3.26 7.30
C ALA A 137 15.12 -4.19 6.29
N GLU A 138 13.79 -4.29 6.37
CA GLU A 138 12.99 -5.03 5.38
C GLU A 138 13.07 -4.39 3.99
N MET A 139 13.01 -3.05 3.90
CA MET A 139 13.19 -2.33 2.63
C MET A 139 14.57 -2.61 2.03
N VAL A 140 15.65 -2.50 2.81
CA VAL A 140 17.02 -2.80 2.34
C VAL A 140 17.14 -4.22 1.81
N SER A 141 16.51 -5.18 2.49
CA SER A 141 16.49 -6.56 2.04
C SER A 141 15.81 -6.74 0.67
N LEU A 142 14.67 -6.09 0.46
CA LEU A 142 13.85 -6.27 -0.74
C LEU A 142 14.32 -5.45 -1.96
N ILE A 143 14.77 -4.21 -1.72
CA ILE A 143 15.08 -3.24 -2.79
C ILE A 143 16.55 -2.79 -2.79
N GLY A 144 17.40 -3.41 -1.96
CA GLY A 144 18.82 -3.10 -1.84
C GLY A 144 19.10 -1.84 -1.01
N ASN A 145 20.38 -1.48 -0.88
CA ASN A 145 20.80 -0.30 -0.14
C ASN A 145 20.32 1.01 -0.83
N PRO A 146 19.92 2.03 -0.06
CA PRO A 146 19.60 3.34 -0.60
C PRO A 146 20.83 4.01 -1.21
N PRO A 147 20.66 4.76 -2.31
CA PRO A 147 21.78 5.48 -2.90
C PRO A 147 22.18 6.69 -2.02
N PRO A 148 23.46 7.12 -2.03
CA PRO A 148 23.95 8.19 -1.16
C PRO A 148 23.19 9.52 -1.30
N GLU A 149 22.77 9.88 -2.52
CA GLU A 149 22.00 11.11 -2.79
C GLU A 149 20.60 11.10 -2.17
N PHE A 150 20.06 9.93 -1.85
CA PHE A 150 18.83 9.81 -1.07
C PHE A 150 19.12 10.07 0.41
N LEU A 151 20.14 9.39 0.96
CA LEU A 151 20.50 9.49 2.38
C LEU A 151 20.89 10.92 2.79
N GLN A 152 21.59 11.65 1.92
CA GLN A 152 22.01 13.04 2.17
C GLN A 152 20.83 14.01 2.39
N ARG A 153 19.60 13.64 2.03
CA ARG A 153 18.39 14.45 2.25
C ARG A 153 17.89 14.40 3.70
N SER A 154 18.47 13.56 4.55
CA SER A 154 18.03 13.34 5.92
C SER A 154 19.19 13.19 6.90
N GLU A 155 19.17 13.98 7.97
CA GLU A 155 20.05 13.80 9.13
C GLU A 155 19.71 12.52 9.91
N ILE A 156 18.44 12.07 9.88
CA ILE A 156 17.96 10.86 10.56
C ILE A 156 18.57 9.61 9.93
N SER A 157 18.85 9.64 8.62
CA SER A 157 19.45 8.51 7.89
C SER A 157 20.76 8.02 8.50
N ALA A 158 21.55 8.93 9.08
CA ALA A 158 22.81 8.63 9.74
C ALA A 158 22.65 7.78 11.02
N ARG A 159 21.43 7.51 11.48
CA ARG A 159 21.16 6.50 12.53
C ARG A 159 21.23 5.07 12.00
N PHE A 160 20.83 4.87 10.75
CA PHE A 160 20.62 3.54 10.16
C PHE A 160 21.65 3.18 9.09
N PHE A 161 22.27 4.17 8.46
CA PHE A 161 23.22 3.99 7.37
C PHE A 161 24.57 4.67 7.65
N ASP A 162 25.65 4.09 7.12
CA ASP A 162 26.96 4.74 7.07
C ASP A 162 27.07 5.71 5.87
N VAL A 163 28.23 6.37 5.75
CA VAL A 163 28.48 7.35 4.66
C VAL A 163 28.56 6.72 3.28
N ALA A 164 28.79 5.40 3.19
CA ALA A 164 28.82 4.65 1.94
C ALA A 164 27.44 4.06 1.59
N GLY A 165 26.42 4.27 2.43
CA GLY A 165 25.07 3.77 2.26
C GLY A 165 24.86 2.34 2.75
N ASN A 166 25.82 1.76 3.47
CA ASN A 166 25.65 0.44 4.06
C ASN A 166 24.82 0.53 5.33
N TRP A 167 24.01 -0.49 5.55
CA TRP A 167 23.26 -0.67 6.78
C TRP A 167 24.18 -0.78 8.00
N LYS A 168 23.87 -0.02 9.04
CA LYS A 168 24.51 -0.08 10.37
C LYS A 168 23.49 -0.11 11.51
N GLY A 169 22.21 -0.29 11.20
CA GLY A 169 21.17 -0.46 12.20
C GLY A 169 21.44 -1.68 13.09
N SER A 170 20.88 -1.64 14.30
CA SER A 170 20.86 -2.73 15.27
C SER A 170 19.99 -3.91 14.82
N ILE A 171 18.97 -3.68 14.00
CA ILE A 171 18.14 -4.75 13.43
C ILE A 171 18.89 -5.42 12.28
N PRO A 172 19.06 -6.76 12.28
CA PRO A 172 19.69 -7.45 11.16
C PRO A 172 18.80 -7.36 9.91
N ILE A 173 19.43 -7.21 8.74
CA ILE A 173 18.72 -7.28 7.46
C ILE A 173 18.19 -8.72 7.31
N PRO A 174 16.88 -8.93 7.16
CA PRO A 174 16.32 -10.26 6.93
C PRO A 174 16.83 -10.84 5.60
N ASP A 175 17.00 -12.15 5.53
CA ASP A 175 17.32 -12.84 4.27
C ASP A 175 16.01 -13.14 3.50
N GLN A 176 15.72 -12.34 2.49
CA GLN A 176 14.48 -12.41 1.71
C GLN A 176 14.61 -11.65 0.38
N SER A 177 13.78 -12.04 -0.58
CA SER A 177 13.57 -11.32 -1.84
C SER A 177 12.08 -11.21 -2.16
N PHE A 178 11.73 -10.41 -3.17
CA PHE A 178 10.37 -10.45 -3.71
C PHE A 178 10.05 -11.84 -4.27
N GLU A 179 11.02 -12.51 -4.89
CA GLU A 179 10.88 -13.86 -5.44
C GLU A 179 10.54 -14.93 -4.41
N ASP A 180 11.07 -14.82 -3.20
CA ASP A 180 10.76 -15.74 -2.10
C ASP A 180 9.37 -15.48 -1.53
N ARG A 181 8.92 -14.23 -1.58
CA ARG A 181 7.66 -13.80 -0.96
C ARG A 181 6.45 -14.01 -1.86
N ILE A 182 6.62 -14.02 -3.18
CA ILE A 182 5.54 -14.24 -4.14
C ILE A 182 5.15 -15.72 -4.19
N THR A 183 3.89 -16.00 -3.84
CA THR A 183 3.37 -17.37 -3.67
C THR A 183 2.06 -17.59 -4.39
N GLN A 184 1.28 -16.53 -4.63
CA GLN A 184 -0.05 -16.62 -5.25
C GLN A 184 -0.03 -16.43 -6.76
N VAL A 185 1.03 -15.81 -7.29
CA VAL A 185 1.17 -15.47 -8.72
C VAL A 185 2.32 -16.27 -9.34
N GLN A 186 2.16 -16.76 -10.57
CA GLN A 186 3.11 -17.64 -11.25
C GLN A 186 3.27 -17.27 -12.72
N GLY A 187 4.33 -17.76 -13.36
CA GLY A 187 4.54 -17.58 -14.80
C GLY A 187 4.75 -16.12 -15.21
N GLU A 188 4.17 -15.71 -16.33
CA GLU A 188 4.30 -14.35 -16.88
C GLU A 188 3.72 -13.29 -15.94
N ASP A 189 2.58 -13.56 -15.30
CA ASP A 189 1.96 -12.65 -14.33
C ASP A 189 2.88 -12.33 -13.16
N LYS A 190 3.70 -13.31 -12.74
CA LYS A 190 4.71 -13.13 -11.68
C LYS A 190 5.79 -12.17 -12.14
N GLU A 191 6.32 -12.34 -13.34
CA GLU A 191 7.37 -11.46 -13.88
C GLU A 191 6.84 -10.03 -14.05
N LEU A 192 5.62 -9.86 -14.54
CA LEU A 192 4.96 -8.56 -14.67
C LEU A 192 4.74 -7.90 -13.30
N LEU A 193 4.26 -8.65 -12.30
CA LEU A 193 4.09 -8.12 -10.94
C LEU A 193 5.42 -7.69 -10.32
N LEU A 194 6.48 -8.50 -10.49
CA LEU A 194 7.82 -8.15 -9.99
C LEU A 194 8.37 -6.89 -10.68
N GLY A 195 8.17 -6.75 -11.99
CA GLY A 195 8.52 -5.54 -12.73
C GLY A 195 7.79 -4.30 -12.21
N PHE A 196 6.47 -4.41 -12.06
CA PHE A 196 5.63 -3.36 -11.49
C PHE A 196 6.09 -2.95 -10.08
N VAL A 197 6.24 -3.91 -9.17
CA VAL A 197 6.60 -3.64 -7.78
C VAL A 197 7.98 -2.98 -7.68
N ARG A 198 8.95 -3.40 -8.49
CA ARG A 198 10.29 -2.79 -8.53
C ARG A 198 10.30 -1.37 -9.09
N SER A 199 9.41 -1.06 -10.03
CA SER A 199 9.31 0.31 -10.58
C SER A 199 8.74 1.28 -9.53
N VAL A 200 7.83 0.80 -8.68
CA VAL A 200 7.13 1.60 -7.67
C VAL A 200 7.86 1.65 -6.34
N LEU A 201 8.39 0.51 -5.86
CA LEU A 201 9.10 0.40 -4.59
C LEU A 201 10.59 0.66 -4.80
N CYS A 202 10.93 1.94 -4.97
CA CYS A 202 12.31 2.40 -5.03
C CYS A 202 12.57 3.55 -4.05
N TRP A 203 13.84 3.70 -3.68
CA TRP A 203 14.30 4.69 -2.70
C TRP A 203 14.02 6.12 -3.14
N LEU A 204 14.39 6.47 -4.38
CA LEU A 204 14.23 7.83 -4.92
C LEU A 204 12.78 8.07 -5.36
N PRO A 205 12.01 8.96 -4.71
CA PRO A 205 10.61 9.18 -5.05
C PRO A 205 10.39 9.64 -6.49
N GLU A 206 11.35 10.41 -7.04
CA GLU A 206 11.34 10.88 -8.43
C GLU A 206 11.50 9.78 -9.47
N LYS A 207 12.00 8.59 -9.08
CA LYS A 207 12.13 7.43 -9.98
C LYS A 207 10.87 6.59 -10.06
N ARG A 208 9.95 6.75 -9.10
CA ARG A 208 8.65 6.07 -9.14
C ARG A 208 7.85 6.61 -10.34
N PRO A 209 7.02 5.79 -11.01
CA PRO A 209 6.12 6.28 -12.05
C PRO A 209 5.14 7.31 -11.49
N THR A 210 4.47 8.06 -12.34
CA THR A 210 3.26 8.82 -12.00
C THR A 210 2.05 7.89 -11.93
N ALA A 211 0.93 8.36 -11.38
CA ALA A 211 -0.29 7.57 -11.35
C ALA A 211 -0.82 7.24 -12.78
N GLU A 212 -0.60 8.15 -13.73
CA GLU A 212 -0.95 7.93 -15.14
C GLU A 212 -0.06 6.85 -15.77
N GLU A 213 1.26 6.97 -15.65
CA GLU A 213 2.20 5.95 -16.16
C GLU A 213 1.93 4.59 -15.54
N MET A 214 1.68 4.54 -14.23
CA MET A 214 1.34 3.32 -13.51
C MET A 214 0.08 2.66 -14.08
N ALA A 215 -0.96 3.43 -14.44
CA ALA A 215 -2.20 2.90 -14.99
C ALA A 215 -2.00 2.21 -16.36
N TYR A 216 -0.92 2.55 -17.07
CA TYR A 216 -0.55 1.94 -18.35
C TYR A 216 0.55 0.88 -18.23
N ASP A 217 0.95 0.52 -17.00
CA ASP A 217 1.91 -0.56 -16.78
C ASP A 217 1.37 -1.90 -17.30
N ASP A 218 2.24 -2.71 -17.91
CA ASP A 218 1.87 -3.97 -18.52
C ASP A 218 1.16 -4.91 -17.54
N PHE A 219 1.55 -4.90 -16.25
CA PHE A 219 0.89 -5.67 -15.21
C PHE A 219 -0.59 -5.30 -15.03
N LEU A 220 -0.90 -4.00 -14.99
CA LEU A 220 -2.28 -3.53 -14.81
C LEU A 220 -3.12 -3.63 -16.09
N MET A 221 -2.47 -3.55 -17.26
CA MET A 221 -3.13 -3.61 -18.55
C MET A 221 -3.40 -5.04 -19.07
N GLN A 222 -2.92 -6.08 -18.38
CA GLN A 222 -3.15 -7.48 -18.76
C GLN A 222 -4.63 -7.79 -19.04
N ALA A 223 -5.54 -7.36 -18.15
CA ALA A 223 -6.97 -7.61 -18.28
C ALA A 223 -7.58 -6.91 -19.51
N TYR A 224 -7.09 -5.71 -19.83
CA TYR A 224 -7.50 -4.97 -21.02
C TYR A 224 -7.03 -5.67 -22.30
N PHE A 225 -5.76 -6.07 -22.36
CA PHE A 225 -5.21 -6.79 -23.51
C PHE A 225 -5.87 -8.17 -23.70
N ALA A 226 -6.17 -8.88 -22.61
CA ALA A 226 -6.89 -10.16 -22.64
C ALA A 226 -8.35 -10.01 -23.12
N ALA A 227 -8.99 -8.85 -22.90
CA ALA A 227 -10.31 -8.57 -23.42
C ALA A 227 -10.29 -8.25 -24.93
N GLN A 228 -9.25 -7.56 -25.41
CA GLN A 228 -9.08 -7.21 -26.82
C GLN A 228 -8.68 -8.39 -27.70
N SER A 229 -7.92 -9.37 -27.19
CA SER A 229 -7.51 -10.57 -27.93
C SER A 229 -8.63 -11.61 -28.12
N LYS A 230 -9.78 -11.41 -27.45
CA LYS A 230 -10.97 -12.27 -27.54
C LYS A 230 -12.07 -11.72 -28.46
N GLY A 231 -11.88 -10.54 -29.06
CA GLY A 231 -12.80 -9.90 -30.03
C GLY A 231 -12.27 -10.00 -31.44
#